data_AF-A0A833Z1P5-F1
#
_entry.id   AF-A0A833Z1P5-F1
#
_cell.length_a   1.000
_cell.length_b   1.000
_cell.length_c   1.000
_cell.angle_alpha   90.00
_cell.angle_beta   90.00
_cell.angle_gamma   90.00
#
_symmetry.space_group_name_H-M   'P 1'
#
loop_
_entity.id
_entity.type
_entity.pdbx_description
1 polymer ?
#
loop_
_entity_poly.entity_id
_entity_poly.type
_entity_poly.pdbx_seq_one_letter_code
_entity_poly.pdbx_strand_id
1 'polypeptide(L)'
;MPTIELLKKYHLMQFAEVTKAVSEGNLLLLNEALTKHETFFIRCGIFLILEKLKIITYRNLFKKVYLLLKTHQLSLDAFLVALKFMQVEDVDIDEVQCILANLIYMGHIKGYISHQHQKLVVSKQNPFPPLSTVC
;
A
#
# COMPACT_ATOMS: atom_id res chain seq x y z
N MET A 1 -10.45 -5.21 8.17
CA MET A 1 -10.47 -6.18 7.05
C MET A 1 -11.43 -7.30 7.41
N PRO A 2 -12.26 -7.78 6.47
CA PRO A 2 -13.23 -8.84 6.73
C PRO A 2 -12.54 -10.17 7.06
N THR A 3 -13.20 -11.03 7.85
CA THR A 3 -12.69 -12.38 8.12
C THR A 3 -13.07 -13.35 7.01
N ILE A 4 -12.31 -14.44 6.87
CA ILE A 4 -12.58 -15.46 5.85
C ILE A 4 -13.94 -16.13 6.08
N GLU A 5 -14.34 -16.34 7.34
CA GLU A 5 -15.64 -16.93 7.67
C GLU A 5 -16.80 -16.05 7.18
N LEU A 6 -16.67 -14.73 7.29
CA LEU A 6 -17.66 -13.79 6.79
C LEU A 6 -17.79 -13.89 5.26
N LEU A 7 -16.66 -13.94 4.55
CA LEU A 7 -16.66 -14.09 3.09
C LEU A 7 -17.28 -15.41 2.65
N LYS A 8 -16.97 -16.52 3.35
CA LYS A 8 -17.60 -17.83 3.09
C LYS A 8 -19.10 -17.80 3.32
N LYS A 9 -19.55 -17.21 4.44
CA LYS A 9 -20.97 -17.11 4.82
C LYS A 9 -21.82 -16.43 3.76
N TYR A 10 -21.28 -15.42 3.08
CA TYR A 10 -21.99 -14.65 2.06
C TYR A 10 -21.56 -14.97 0.62
N HIS A 11 -20.76 -16.02 0.40
CA HIS A 11 -20.26 -16.44 -0.91
C HIS A 11 -19.44 -15.36 -1.66
N LEU A 12 -18.65 -14.57 -0.93
CA LEU A 12 -17.85 -13.46 -1.43
C LEU A 12 -16.35 -13.77 -1.42
N MET A 13 -15.97 -14.99 -1.77
CA MET A 13 -14.56 -15.44 -1.72
C MET A 13 -13.64 -14.70 -2.70
N GLN A 14 -14.18 -14.00 -3.70
CA GLN A 14 -13.45 -13.11 -4.61
C GLN A 14 -12.68 -12.01 -3.85
N PHE A 15 -13.16 -11.62 -2.66
CA PHE A 15 -12.51 -10.60 -1.82
C PHE A 15 -11.37 -11.16 -0.95
N ALA A 16 -11.17 -12.47 -0.89
CA ALA A 16 -10.20 -13.08 0.01
C ALA A 16 -8.76 -12.69 -0.37
N GLU A 17 -8.41 -12.83 -1.66
CA GLU A 17 -7.09 -12.46 -2.18
C GLU A 17 -6.85 -10.95 -2.08
N VAL A 18 -7.87 -10.14 -2.40
CA VAL A 18 -7.82 -8.67 -2.26
C VAL A 18 -7.53 -8.27 -0.81
N THR A 19 -8.27 -8.83 0.15
CA THR A 19 -8.12 -8.51 1.58
C THR A 19 -6.73 -8.89 2.10
N LYS A 20 -6.22 -10.05 1.69
CA LYS A 20 -4.88 -10.53 2.03
C LYS A 20 -3.82 -9.59 1.46
N ALA A 21 -3.90 -9.29 0.16
CA ALA A 21 -2.95 -8.45 -0.55
C ALA A 21 -2.82 -7.06 0.10
N VAL A 22 -3.94 -6.41 0.39
CA VAL A 22 -3.95 -5.09 1.04
C VAL A 22 -3.32 -5.16 2.43
N SER A 23 -3.70 -6.16 3.23
CA SER A 23 -3.19 -6.33 4.60
C SER A 23 -1.68 -6.56 4.63
N GLU A 24 -1.16 -7.27 3.63
CA GLU A 24 0.25 -7.58 3.50
C GLU A 24 1.06 -6.48 2.79
N GLY A 25 0.41 -5.49 2.18
CA GLY A 25 1.09 -4.53 1.31
C GLY A 25 1.62 -5.17 0.01
N ASN A 26 0.97 -6.24 -0.47
CA ASN A 26 1.38 -6.97 -1.66
C ASN A 26 0.65 -6.42 -2.89
N LEU A 27 1.28 -5.49 -3.62
CA LEU A 27 0.70 -4.85 -4.80
C LEU A 27 0.53 -5.84 -5.96
N LEU A 28 1.48 -6.76 -6.13
CA LEU A 28 1.43 -7.78 -7.17
C LEU A 28 0.19 -8.66 -7.02
N LEU A 29 -0.01 -9.22 -5.82
CA LEU A 29 -1.18 -10.05 -5.52
C LEU A 29 -2.49 -9.26 -5.62
N LEU A 30 -2.48 -7.96 -5.30
CA LEU A 30 -3.67 -7.12 -5.44
C LEU A 30 -4.05 -6.99 -6.92
N ASN A 31 -3.09 -6.68 -7.79
CA ASN A 31 -3.33 -6.56 -9.23
C ASN A 31 -3.81 -7.88 -9.84
N GLU A 32 -3.21 -9.00 -9.46
CA GLU A 32 -3.64 -10.34 -9.88
C GLU A 32 -5.08 -10.65 -9.43
N ALA A 33 -5.41 -10.37 -8.17
CA ALA A 33 -6.74 -10.61 -7.61
C ALA A 33 -7.83 -9.76 -8.27
N LEU A 34 -7.53 -8.48 -8.55
CA LEU A 34 -8.46 -7.58 -9.26
C LEU A 34 -8.68 -8.04 -10.70
N THR A 35 -7.62 -8.44 -11.40
CA THR A 35 -7.70 -8.95 -12.78
C THR A 35 -8.48 -10.25 -12.85
N LYS A 36 -8.19 -11.21 -11.95
CA LYS A 36 -8.84 -12.53 -11.89
C LYS A 36 -10.35 -12.44 -11.66
N HIS A 37 -10.82 -11.43 -10.94
CA HIS A 37 -12.23 -11.25 -10.58
C HIS A 37 -12.84 -9.96 -11.16
N GLU A 38 -12.23 -9.40 -12.22
CA GLU A 38 -12.59 -8.10 -12.80
C GLU A 38 -14.07 -8.02 -13.19
N THR A 39 -14.56 -9.01 -13.95
CA THR A 39 -15.96 -9.05 -14.41
C THR A 39 -16.97 -9.05 -13.26
N PHE A 40 -16.66 -9.75 -12.17
CA PHE A 40 -17.49 -9.76 -10.96
C PHE A 40 -17.52 -8.38 -10.29
N PHE A 41 -16.35 -7.77 -10.09
CA PHE A 41 -16.25 -6.45 -9.44
C PHE A 41 -16.87 -5.32 -10.27
N ILE A 42 -16.76 -5.38 -11.61
CA ILE A 42 -17.43 -4.45 -12.52
C ILE A 42 -18.95 -4.63 -12.44
N ARG A 43 -19.45 -5.87 -12.48
CA ARG A 43 -20.89 -6.14 -12.38
C ARG A 43 -21.48 -5.68 -11.03
N CYS A 44 -20.68 -5.76 -9.96
CA CYS A 44 -21.05 -5.22 -8.66
C CYS A 44 -20.92 -3.69 -8.55
N GLY A 45 -20.37 -3.00 -9.56
CA GLY A 45 -20.20 -1.54 -9.57
C GLY A 45 -19.14 -1.01 -8.60
N ILE A 46 -18.24 -1.86 -8.11
CA ILE A 46 -17.26 -1.51 -7.06
C ILE A 46 -15.82 -1.51 -7.53
N PHE A 47 -15.55 -1.86 -8.80
CA PHE A 47 -14.19 -2.00 -9.33
C PHE A 47 -13.31 -0.75 -9.07
N LEU A 48 -13.83 0.45 -9.38
CA LEU A 48 -13.11 1.71 -9.14
C LEU A 48 -12.88 2.02 -7.66
N ILE A 49 -13.74 1.51 -6.77
CA ILE A 49 -13.56 1.63 -5.32
C ILE A 49 -12.42 0.70 -4.86
N LEU A 50 -12.35 -0.51 -5.42
CA LEU A 50 -11.27 -1.45 -5.14
C LEU A 50 -9.92 -0.98 -5.67
N GLU A 51 -9.88 -0.26 -6.79
CA GLU A 51 -8.66 0.38 -7.30
C GLU A 51 -8.06 1.37 -6.28
N LYS A 52 -8.89 2.07 -5.50
CA LYS A 52 -8.40 2.95 -4.41
C LYS A 52 -7.65 2.19 -3.31
N LEU A 53 -7.80 0.86 -3.21
CA LEU A 53 -7.06 0.05 -2.25
C LEU A 53 -5.55 0.03 -2.55
N LYS A 54 -5.11 0.39 -3.76
CA LYS A 54 -3.67 0.52 -4.09
C LYS A 54 -2.97 1.49 -3.14
N ILE A 55 -3.60 2.63 -2.82
CA ILE A 55 -3.04 3.66 -1.92
C ILE A 55 -2.69 3.07 -0.54
N ILE A 56 -3.65 2.40 0.09
CA ILE A 56 -3.43 1.78 1.40
C ILE A 56 -2.47 0.58 1.33
N THR A 57 -2.38 -0.08 0.18
CA THR A 57 -1.44 -1.18 -0.06
C THR A 57 0.00 -0.66 -0.14
N TYR A 58 0.25 0.43 -0.86
CA TYR A 58 1.54 1.15 -0.84
C TYR A 58 1.92 1.56 0.59
N ARG A 59 0.98 2.15 1.34
CA ARG A 59 1.20 2.52 2.74
C ARG A 59 1.62 1.31 3.57
N ASN A 60 0.94 0.17 3.43
CA ASN A 60 1.23 -1.03 4.21
C ASN A 60 2.57 -1.66 3.82
N LEU A 61 2.93 -1.64 2.54
CA LEU A 61 4.25 -2.05 2.06
C LEU A 61 5.35 -1.20 2.69
N PHE A 62 5.23 0.13 2.61
CA PHE A 62 6.23 1.05 3.16
C PHE A 62 6.30 1.00 4.69
N LYS A 63 5.17 0.75 5.36
CA LYS A 63 5.16 0.46 6.80
C LYS A 63 5.99 -0.79 7.11
N LYS A 64 5.91 -1.86 6.31
CA LYS A 64 6.75 -3.05 6.50
C LYS A 64 8.23 -2.74 6.30
N VAL A 65 8.59 -1.99 5.26
CA VAL A 65 9.98 -1.52 5.06
C VAL A 65 10.50 -0.79 6.30
N TYR A 66 9.70 0.12 6.87
CA TYR A 66 10.03 0.81 8.11
C TYR A 66 10.22 -0.13 9.31
N LEU A 67 9.30 -1.09 9.51
CA LEU A 67 9.39 -2.04 10.61
C LEU A 67 10.60 -2.98 10.50
N LEU A 68 11.03 -3.30 9.28
CA LEU A 68 12.20 -4.14 9.03
C LEU A 68 13.51 -3.37 9.27
N LEU A 69 13.61 -2.13 8.77
CA LEU A 69 14.83 -1.32 8.89
C LEU A 69 15.00 -0.65 10.25
N LYS A 70 13.91 -0.46 11.01
CA LYS A 70 13.91 0.09 12.39
C LYS A 70 14.66 1.41 12.55
N THR A 71 14.54 2.29 11.56
CA THR A 71 15.13 3.64 11.57
C THR A 71 14.10 4.69 11.20
N HIS A 72 14.27 5.91 11.74
CA HIS A 72 13.43 7.07 11.40
C HIS A 72 13.91 7.83 10.16
N GLN A 73 15.06 7.45 9.59
CA GLN A 73 15.59 8.02 8.34
C GLN A 73 15.82 6.89 7.35
N LEU A 74 14.88 6.68 6.43
CA LEU A 74 14.86 5.55 5.51
C LEU A 74 15.38 5.97 4.15
N SER A 75 16.34 5.23 3.58
CA SER A 75 16.79 5.48 2.21
C SER A 75 15.64 5.31 1.22
N LEU A 76 15.55 6.19 0.22
CA LEU A 76 14.59 6.05 -0.87
C LEU A 76 14.83 4.75 -1.68
N ASP A 77 16.08 4.30 -1.79
CA ASP A 77 16.43 3.03 -2.43
C ASP A 77 15.74 1.82 -1.78
N ALA A 78 15.51 1.85 -0.46
CA ALA A 78 14.85 0.74 0.21
C ALA A 78 13.39 0.59 -0.25
N PHE A 79 12.71 1.71 -0.50
CA PHE A 79 11.36 1.69 -1.06
C PHE A 79 11.39 1.30 -2.53
N LEU A 80 12.39 1.77 -3.29
CA LEU A 80 12.58 1.37 -4.68
C LEU A 80 12.73 -0.16 -4.81
N VAL A 81 13.58 -0.78 -3.98
CA VAL A 81 13.74 -2.23 -3.94
C VAL A 81 12.42 -2.92 -3.60
N ALA A 82 11.65 -2.40 -2.65
CA ALA A 82 10.34 -2.96 -2.30
C ALA A 82 9.33 -2.87 -3.46
N LEU A 83 9.32 -1.77 -4.22
CA LEU A 83 8.45 -1.60 -5.39
C LEU A 83 8.87 -2.50 -6.56
N LYS A 84 10.17 -2.62 -6.82
CA LYS A 84 10.70 -3.57 -7.81
C LYS A 84 10.37 -5.02 -7.46
N PHE A 85 10.45 -5.36 -6.16
CA PHE A 85 10.02 -6.67 -5.67
C PHE A 85 8.52 -6.93 -5.89
N MET A 86 7.70 -5.88 -5.90
CA MET A 86 6.29 -5.94 -6.27
C MET A 86 6.03 -5.88 -7.78
N GLN A 87 7.09 -5.89 -8.61
CA GLN A 87 7.01 -5.80 -10.08
C GLN A 87 6.27 -4.56 -10.58
N VAL A 88 6.44 -3.42 -9.91
CA VAL A 88 5.98 -2.13 -10.46
C VAL A 88 6.89 -1.77 -11.64
N GLU A 89 6.30 -1.68 -12.83
CA GLU A 89 7.00 -1.36 -14.08
C GLU A 89 7.60 0.05 -14.03
N ASP A 90 8.79 0.20 -14.65
CA ASP A 90 9.51 1.46 -14.83
C ASP A 90 9.68 2.32 -13.57
N VAL A 91 9.69 1.69 -12.39
CA VAL A 91 9.82 2.41 -11.13
C VAL A 91 11.25 2.89 -10.91
N ASP A 92 11.38 4.19 -10.63
CA ASP A 92 12.61 4.87 -10.27
C ASP A 92 12.46 5.66 -8.96
N ILE A 93 13.47 6.46 -8.61
CA ILE A 93 13.46 7.26 -7.39
C ILE A 93 12.42 8.38 -7.44
N ASP A 94 12.14 8.93 -8.61
CA ASP A 94 11.16 10.02 -8.76
C ASP A 94 9.74 9.48 -8.54
N GLU A 95 9.45 8.27 -9.03
CA GLU A 95 8.19 7.58 -8.74
C GLU A 95 8.06 7.23 -7.25
N VAL A 96 9.13 6.78 -6.60
CA VAL A 96 9.15 6.58 -5.13
C VAL A 96 8.83 7.88 -4.39
N GLN A 97 9.44 8.99 -4.79
CA GLN A 97 9.16 10.30 -4.19
C GLN A 97 7.72 10.72 -4.42
N CYS A 98 7.16 10.51 -5.62
CA CYS A 98 5.78 10.81 -5.95
C CYS A 98 4.80 10.05 -5.06
N ILE A 99 4.97 8.74 -4.90
CA ILE A 99 4.13 7.90 -4.04
C ILE A 99 4.25 8.37 -2.58
N LEU A 100 5.47 8.60 -2.09
CA LEU A 100 5.70 9.08 -0.73
C LEU A 100 5.07 10.45 -0.48
N ALA A 101 5.21 11.39 -1.41
CA ALA A 101 4.63 12.72 -1.33
C ALA A 101 3.10 12.64 -1.23
N ASN A 102 2.45 11.81 -2.05
CA ASN A 102 1.02 11.58 -1.99
C ASN A 102 0.59 10.95 -0.66
N LEU A 103 1.32 9.95 -0.16
CA LEU A 103 1.03 9.33 1.14
C LEU A 103 1.24 10.30 2.32
N ILE A 104 2.19 11.21 2.23
CA ILE A 104 2.40 12.28 3.23
C ILE A 104 1.25 13.29 3.16
N TYR A 105 0.92 13.77 1.96
CA TYR A 105 -0.16 14.73 1.73
C TYR A 105 -1.51 14.20 2.25
N MET A 106 -1.82 12.93 1.97
CA MET A 106 -3.01 12.26 2.47
C MET A 106 -2.92 11.84 3.95
N GLY A 107 -1.87 12.20 4.70
CA GLY A 107 -1.73 11.88 6.12
C GLY A 107 -1.48 10.40 6.46
N HIS A 108 -1.25 9.55 5.44
CA HIS A 108 -0.97 8.13 5.60
C HIS A 108 0.44 7.87 6.16
N ILE A 109 1.35 8.81 5.94
CA ILE A 109 2.71 8.85 6.49
C ILE A 109 2.96 10.22 7.13
N LYS A 110 3.47 10.22 8.37
CA LYS A 110 3.93 11.44 9.06
C LYS A 110 5.43 11.58 8.89
N GLY A 111 5.86 12.46 7.99
CA GLY A 111 7.27 12.68 7.69
C GLY A 111 7.47 13.67 6.54
N TYR A 112 8.72 13.80 6.10
CA TYR A 112 9.10 14.59 4.93
C TYR A 112 10.22 13.89 4.15
N ILE A 113 10.41 14.27 2.90
CA ILE A 113 11.50 13.79 2.05
C ILE A 113 12.68 14.76 2.17
N SER A 114 13.84 14.25 2.56
CA SER A 114 15.10 14.98 2.50
C SER A 114 15.78 14.68 1.16
N HIS A 115 15.67 15.61 0.20
CA HIS A 115 16.26 15.44 -1.13
C HIS A 115 17.79 15.37 -1.09
N GLN A 116 18.44 16.18 -0.24
CA GLN A 116 19.91 16.17 -0.13
C GLN A 116 20.47 14.80 0.27
N HIS A 117 19.78 14.08 1.14
CA HIS A 117 20.23 12.79 1.64
C HIS A 117 19.53 11.60 0.99
N GLN A 118 18.57 11.83 0.10
CA GLN A 118 17.72 10.79 -0.48
C GLN A 118 17.08 9.90 0.59
N LYS A 119 16.44 10.54 1.57
CA LYS A 119 15.76 9.84 2.68
C LYS A 119 14.34 10.31 2.93
N LEU A 120 13.48 9.38 3.30
CA LEU A 120 12.25 9.68 4.03
C LEU A 120 12.59 9.82 5.52
N VAL A 121 12.32 11.00 6.09
CA VAL A 121 12.45 11.26 7.53
C VAL A 121 11.06 11.20 8.15
N VAL A 122 10.81 10.19 8.99
CA VAL A 122 9.50 9.94 9.59
C VAL A 122 9.43 10.37 11.05
N SER A 123 8.22 10.65 11.54
CA SER A 123 7.95 10.95 12.94
C SER A 123 8.47 9.84 13.87
N LYS A 124 8.98 10.24 15.04
CA LYS A 124 9.31 9.30 16.12
C LYS A 124 8.07 8.69 16.77
N GLN A 125 6.94 9.39 16.68
CA GLN A 125 5.67 8.96 17.24
C GLN A 125 4.70 8.60 16.13
N ASN A 126 4.32 7.32 16.06
CA ASN A 126 3.31 6.81 15.13
C ASN A 126 3.45 7.31 13.68
N PRO A 127 4.59 7.04 13.00
CA PRO A 127 4.84 7.52 11.64
C PRO A 127 3.84 7.00 10.59
N PHE A 128 3.15 5.90 10.90
CA PHE A 128 2.08 5.33 10.08
C PHE A 128 0.79 5.25 10.93
N PRO A 129 -0.04 6.31 10.97
CA PRO A 129 -1.26 6.37 11.78
C PRO A 129 -2.28 5.29 11.39
N PRO A 130 -3.19 4.86 12.29
CA PRO A 130 -4.28 3.95 11.93
C PRO A 130 -5.11 4.49 10.76
N LEU A 131 -5.53 3.61 9.84
CA LEU A 131 -6.30 4.03 8.66
C LEU A 131 -7.64 4.68 9.04
N SER A 132 -8.25 4.26 10.15
CA SER A 132 -9.50 4.87 10.66
C SER A 132 -9.35 6.31 11.14
N THR A 133 -8.12 6.79 11.31
CA THR A 133 -7.83 8.19 11.72
C THR A 133 -7.44 9.08 10.54
N VAL A 134 -7.40 8.52 9.33
CA VAL A 134 -7.02 9.19 8.10
C VAL A 134 -8.21 9.08 7.15
N CYS A 135 -8.98 10.16 7.00
CA CYS A 135 -10.18 10.21 6.14
C CYS A 135 -9.81 10.64 4.72
#